data_AF-A0A2R5EL39-F1
#
_entry.id   AF-A0A2R5EL39-F1
#
_cell.length_a   1.000
_cell.length_b   1.000
_cell.length_c   1.000
_cell.angle_alpha   90.00
_cell.angle_beta   90.00
_cell.angle_gamma   90.00
#
_symmetry.space_group_name_H-M   'P 1'
#
loop_
_entity.id
_entity.type
_entity.pdbx_description
1 polymer ?
#
loop_
_entity_poly.entity_id
_entity_poly.type
_entity_poly.pdbx_seq_one_letter_code
_entity_poly.pdbx_strand_id
1 'polypeptide(L)' 'MENTLFGFTEAQISDFGVTFGIGAFIIYMLFIIGELAYKSKAGKVGTFVLFFVLSLGMLGFISKTIIQKIWGI' A
#
# COMPACT_ATOMS: atom_id res chain seq x y z
N MET A 1 -11.93 28.83 -12.95
CA MET A 1 -11.24 29.32 -11.75
C MET A 1 -10.63 28.09 -11.11
N GLU A 2 -9.30 27.94 -11.14
CA GLU A 2 -8.64 26.90 -10.34
C GLU A 2 -8.89 27.25 -8.87
N ASN A 3 -9.67 26.42 -8.18
CA ASN A 3 -9.84 26.59 -6.74
C ASN A 3 -8.53 26.19 -6.09
N THR A 4 -7.78 27.18 -5.61
CA THR A 4 -6.56 26.94 -4.85
C THR A 4 -6.92 26.82 -3.37
N LEU A 5 -6.77 25.63 -2.79
CA LEU A 5 -6.85 25.43 -1.34
C LEU A 5 -5.42 25.59 -0.78
N PHE A 6 -5.21 26.61 0.06
CA PHE A 6 -3.89 26.90 0.66
C PHE A 6 -2.73 27.15 -0.34
N GLY A 7 -3.03 27.61 -1.55
CA GLY A 7 -2.01 27.90 -2.57
C GLY A 7 -1.55 26.69 -3.40
N PHE A 8 -2.15 25.51 -3.19
CA PHE A 8 -1.98 24.33 -4.03
C PHE A 8 -3.23 24.11 -4.90
N THR A 9 -3.04 23.52 -6.09
CA THR A 9 -4.17 23.14 -6.94
C THR A 9 -4.91 21.96 -6.32
N GLU A 10 -6.24 21.88 -6.51
CA GLU A 10 -7.05 20.72 -6.11
C GLU A 10 -6.44 19.40 -6.62
N ALA A 11 -5.88 19.42 -7.83
CA ALA A 11 -5.20 18.27 -8.43
C ALA A 11 -3.97 17.83 -7.60
N GLN A 12 -3.12 18.75 -7.14
CA GLN A 12 -1.95 18.41 -6.32
C GLN A 12 -2.33 17.84 -4.95
N ILE A 13 -3.37 18.41 -4.32
CA ILE A 13 -3.85 17.93 -3.02
C ILE A 13 -4.48 16.54 -3.16
N SER A 14 -5.25 16.31 -4.23
CA SER A 14 -5.85 15.02 -4.55
C SER A 14 -4.77 13.96 -4.80
N ASP A 15 -3.76 14.27 -5.61
CA ASP A 15 -2.72 13.31 -5.99
C ASP A 15 -1.84 12.93 -4.79
N PHE A 16 -1.53 13.90 -3.92
CA PHE A 16 -0.86 13.65 -2.65
C PHE A 16 -1.74 12.82 -1.70
N GLY A 17 -3.03 13.15 -1.58
CA GLY A 17 -3.98 12.42 -0.74
C GLY A 17 -4.17 10.97 -1.17
N VAL A 18 -4.24 10.71 -2.48
CA VAL A 18 -4.36 9.37 -3.06
C VAL A 18 -3.06 8.58 -2.87
N THR A 19 -1.90 9.18 -3.18
CA THR A 19 -0.60 8.52 -3.03
C THR A 19 -0.33 8.14 -1.57
N PHE A 20 -0.55 9.07 -0.65
CA PHE A 20 -0.35 8.85 0.77
C PHE A 20 -1.42 7.92 1.36
N GLY A 21 -2.69 8.11 0.98
CA GLY A 21 -3.81 7.29 1.44
C GLY A 21 -3.67 5.83 1.04
N ILE A 22 -3.36 5.55 -0.23
CA ILE A 22 -3.12 4.18 -0.72
C ILE A 22 -1.88 3.58 -0.05
N GLY A 23 -0.78 4.35 0.06
CA GLY A 23 0.44 3.89 0.73
C GLY A 23 0.21 3.49 2.20
N ALA A 24 -0.52 4.31 2.94
CA ALA A 24 -0.91 4.01 4.32
C ALA A 24 -1.81 2.77 4.42
N PHE A 25 -2.74 2.62 3.48
CA PHE A 25 -3.65 1.46 3.46
C PHE A 25 -2.92 0.14 3.21
N ILE A 26 -1.93 0.14 2.31
CA ILE A 26 -1.05 -1.00 2.02
C ILE A 26 -0.25 -1.40 3.27
N ILE A 27 0.31 -0.43 4.00
CA ILE A 27 1.02 -0.71 5.25
C ILE A 27 0.06 -1.30 6.31
N TYR A 28 -1.15 -0.75 6.41
CA TYR A 28 -2.17 -1.26 7.32
C TYR A 28 -2.59 -2.70 6.98
N MET A 29 -2.64 -3.08 5.70
CA MET A 29 -2.86 -4.47 5.29
C MET A 29 -1.75 -5.41 5.78
N LEU A 30 -0.47 -5.01 5.72
CA LEU A 30 0.63 -5.83 6.29
C LEU A 30 0.46 -6.01 7.81
N PHE A 31 0.02 -4.97 8.51
CA PHE A 31 -0.27 -5.05 9.94
C PHE A 31 -1.39 -6.06 10.24
N ILE A 32 -2.47 -6.03 9.47
CA ILE A 32 -3.57 -7.00 9.59
C ILE A 32 -3.08 -8.43 9.32
N ILE A 33 -2.24 -8.67 8.32
CA ILE A 33 -1.70 -10.00 8.03
C ILE A 33 -0.88 -10.53 9.21
N GLY A 34 -0.10 -9.66 9.87
CA GLY A 34 0.63 -10.00 11.09
C GLY A 34 -0.30 -10.35 12.26
N GLU A 35 -1.33 -9.54 12.49
CA GLU A 35 -2.34 -9.78 13.52
C GLU A 35 -3.12 -11.08 13.27
N LEU A 36 -3.47 -11.34 12.01
CA LEU A 36 -4.12 -12.58 11.58
C LEU A 36 -3.22 -13.78 11.84
N ALA A 37 -1.94 -13.73 11.47
CA ALA A 37 -1.02 -14.83 11.72
C ALA A 37 -0.86 -15.15 13.21
N TYR A 38 -0.89 -14.11 14.07
CA TYR A 38 -0.87 -14.27 15.53
C TYR A 38 -2.18 -14.89 16.04
N LYS A 39 -3.34 -14.37 15.62
CA LYS A 39 -4.67 -14.89 16.01
C LYS A 39 -4.92 -16.31 15.51
N SER A 40 -4.47 -16.63 14.31
CA SER A 40 -4.61 -17.97 13.72
C SER A 40 -3.70 -19.01 14.38
N LYS A 41 -2.85 -18.63 15.35
CA LYS A 41 -1.81 -19.50 15.93
C LYS A 41 -0.99 -20.20 14.85
N ALA A 42 -0.76 -19.51 13.73
CA ALA A 42 0.12 -20.01 12.71
C ALA A 42 1.50 -20.11 13.38
N GLY A 43 2.04 -21.32 13.50
CA GLY A 43 3.38 -21.50 14.07
C GLY A 43 4.44 -20.73 13.24
N LYS A 44 5.71 -20.79 13.63
CA LYS A 44 6.79 -20.04 12.94
C LYS A 44 6.80 -20.23 11.41
N VAL A 45 6.57 -21.46 10.93
CA VAL A 45 6.49 -21.77 9.49
C VAL A 45 5.18 -21.25 8.88
N GLY A 46 4.07 -21.38 9.62
CA GLY A 46 2.75 -20.92 9.16
C GLY A 46 2.67 -19.41 9.00
N THR A 47 3.20 -18.63 9.96
CA THR A 47 3.29 -17.17 9.84
C THR A 47 4.16 -16.78 8.66
N PHE A 48 5.30 -17.45 8.45
CA PHE A 48 6.19 -17.15 7.32
C PHE A 48 5.48 -17.38 5.97
N VAL A 49 4.80 -18.52 5.81
CA VAL A 49 4.06 -18.83 4.58
C VAL A 49 2.86 -17.90 4.40
N LEU A 50 2.10 -17.60 5.46
CA LEU A 50 0.99 -16.64 5.42
C LEU A 50 1.48 -15.27 4.99
N PHE A 51 2.54 -14.77 5.60
CA PHE A 51 3.11 -13.48 5.25
C PHE A 51 3.57 -13.50 3.80
N PHE A 52 4.31 -14.52 3.36
CA PHE A 52 4.83 -14.62 2.00
C PHE A 52 3.71 -14.65 0.94
N VAL A 53 2.70 -15.50 1.10
CA VAL A 53 1.61 -15.65 0.10
C VAL A 53 0.69 -14.43 0.07
N LEU A 54 0.30 -13.89 1.23
CA LEU A 54 -0.60 -12.72 1.29
C LEU A 54 0.12 -11.43 0.87
N SER A 55 1.37 -11.24 1.29
CA SER A 55 2.15 -10.05 0.89
C SER A 55 2.64 -10.11 -0.55
N LEU A 56 2.77 -11.30 -1.17
CA LEU A 56 3.13 -11.44 -2.60
C LEU A 56 2.17 -10.70 -3.52
N GLY A 57 0.85 -10.77 -3.27
CA GLY A 57 -0.14 -10.06 -4.09
C GLY A 57 0.04 -8.54 -4.02
N MET A 58 0.40 -8.04 -2.83
CA MET A 58 0.60 -6.61 -2.61
C MET A 58 1.99 -6.13 -3.08
N LEU A 59 3.02 -6.96 -2.95
CA LEU A 59 4.35 -6.73 -3.52
C LEU A 59 4.30 -6.66 -5.04
N GLY A 60 3.48 -7.49 -5.69
CA GLY A 60 3.24 -7.41 -7.13
C GLY A 60 2.60 -6.07 -7.54
N PHE A 61 1.63 -5.59 -6.76
CA PHE A 61 1.02 -4.27 -6.97
C PHE A 61 2.04 -3.13 -6.84
N ILE A 62 2.83 -3.13 -5.75
CA ILE A 62 3.88 -2.11 -5.53
C ILE A 62 4.92 -2.18 -6.65
N SER A 63 5.35 -3.38 -7.04
CA SER A 63 6.33 -3.57 -8.12
C SER A 63 5.82 -3.00 -9.43
N LYS A 64 4.55 -3.25 -9.77
CA LYS A 64 3.91 -2.65 -10.96
C LYS A 64 3.92 -1.12 -10.87
N THR A 65 3.51 -0.55 -9.74
CA THR A 65 3.50 0.92 -9.55
C THR A 65 4.88 1.54 -9.69
N ILE A 66 5.92 0.88 -9.15
CA ILE A 66 7.31 1.34 -9.29
C ILE A 66 7.78 1.24 -10.74
N ILE A 67 7.51 0.11 -11.41
CA ILE A 67 7.88 -0.09 -12.82
C ILE A 67 7.18 0.94 -13.71
N GLN A 68 5.89 1.17 -13.52
CA GLN A 68 5.12 2.22 -14.21
C GLN A 68 5.77 3.59 -14.03
N LYS A 69 6.08 3.95 -12.78
CA LYS A 69 6.72 5.23 -12.46
C LYS A 69 8.13 5.38 -13.06
N ILE A 70 8.90 4.29 -13.14
CA ILE A 70 10.24 4.27 -13.76
C ILE A 70 10.14 4.31 -15.30
N TRP A 71 9.16 3.64 -15.89
CA TRP A 71 8.93 3.61 -17.33
C TRP A 71 8.17 4.83 -17.87
N GLY A 72 7.71 5.73 -16.98
CA GLY A 72 7.03 6.97 -17.37
C GLY A 72 5.61 6.78 -17.89
N ILE A 73 4.95 5.69 -17.50
CA ILE A 73 3.54 5.37 -17.81
C ILE A 73 2.73 5.44 -16.52
#